data_AF-A0A7R9LDN7-F1
#
_entry.id   AF-A0A7R9LDN7-F1
#
_cell.length_a   1.000
_cell.length_b   1.000
_cell.length_c   1.000
_cell.angle_alpha   90.00
_cell.angle_beta   90.00
_cell.angle_gamma   90.00
#
_symmetry.space_group_name_H-M   'P 1'
#
loop_
_entity.id
_entity.type
_entity.pdbx_description
1 polymer ?
#
loop_
_entity_poly.entity_id
_entity_poly.type
_entity_poly.pdbx_seq_one_letter_code
_entity_poly.pdbx_strand_id
1 'polypeptide(L)'
;EYYFSSELNIILRISIIFTFKNILINGQIFVSDLSEPNAVTYLPLESRDSSGHHKSSECALILQRTYVNGKRYKSHAPLYGGFFDMIKGEGNEVDDGDYGDNQYQEVCIRYIDVNRAVKEAMHTLRYKRPNGIDSLEPPPDMIGETSEVALETTRLLTYQFELSHDEILNGLPLIDMSRTVYWDHCPMHVKPIPCSVDRYRTYTAHCNNLKNPSWGASHTPFVRYLPPVYSDGIQGERVSVVKGAKLPNPRLVTSIVHRDFDHPSNELTILIMSWGQFIDHDVALAAPPRSKYIPAMLNELMPISYNANL
;
A
#
# COMPACT_ATOMS: atom_id res chain seq x y z
N GLU A 1 -22.38 0.37 -27.43
CA GLU A 1 -22.59 0.86 -26.06
C GLU A 1 -21.87 -0.06 -25.08
N TYR A 2 -21.41 0.52 -23.96
CA TYR A 2 -20.41 0.02 -23.01
C TYR A 2 -18.96 0.10 -23.48
N TYR A 3 -18.44 1.33 -23.42
CA TYR A 3 -17.03 1.60 -23.20
C TYR A 3 -16.65 1.09 -21.80
N PHE A 4 -15.96 -0.04 -21.73
CA PHE A 4 -15.25 -0.43 -20.53
C PHE A 4 -13.75 -0.25 -20.73
N SER A 5 -13.18 0.39 -19.72
CA SER A 5 -11.80 0.83 -19.57
C SER A 5 -10.79 -0.24 -20.01
N SER A 6 -9.80 0.22 -20.75
CA SER A 6 -8.64 -0.50 -21.28
C SER A 6 -7.62 -0.93 -20.22
N GLU A 7 -8.08 -1.41 -19.06
CA GLU A 7 -7.24 -1.93 -17.98
C GLU A 7 -7.30 -3.47 -17.84
N LEU A 8 -8.11 -4.18 -18.65
CA LEU A 8 -8.39 -5.61 -18.38
C LEU A 8 -7.86 -6.65 -19.38
N ASN A 9 -7.11 -6.32 -20.43
CA ASN A 9 -6.75 -7.34 -21.44
C ASN A 9 -5.38 -7.16 -22.11
N ILE A 10 -4.34 -7.07 -21.29
CA ILE A 10 -2.95 -7.23 -21.74
C ILE A 10 -2.26 -8.21 -20.79
N ILE A 11 -2.35 -9.51 -21.12
CA ILE A 11 -1.43 -10.60 -20.74
C ILE A 11 -1.57 -11.04 -19.26
N LEU A 12 -2.26 -12.11 -18.84
CA LEU A 12 -2.40 -13.48 -19.36
C LEU A 12 -1.12 -14.18 -19.89
N ARG A 13 0.05 -13.72 -19.44
CA ARG A 13 1.32 -14.47 -19.41
C ARG A 13 2.18 -13.97 -18.26
N ILE A 14 1.78 -14.28 -17.04
CA ILE A 14 2.74 -14.80 -16.06
C ILE A 14 2.08 -16.05 -15.51
N SER A 15 2.84 -17.12 -15.59
CA SER A 15 2.51 -18.49 -15.25
C SER A 15 1.49 -18.66 -14.15
N ILE A 16 0.59 -19.61 -14.40
CA ILE A 16 0.01 -20.52 -13.42
C ILE A 16 1.11 -21.01 -12.47
N ILE A 17 1.45 -20.22 -11.46
CA ILE A 17 2.29 -20.59 -10.32
C ILE A 17 1.79 -19.70 -9.18
N PHE A 18 0.68 -20.07 -8.55
CA PHE A 18 0.40 -19.85 -7.12
C PHE A 18 -1.02 -20.35 -6.79
N THR A 19 -1.31 -21.59 -7.12
CA THR A 19 -2.31 -22.37 -6.40
C THR A 19 -1.84 -23.82 -6.48
N PHE A 20 -1.77 -24.49 -5.33
CA PHE A 20 -1.00 -25.70 -5.04
C PHE A 20 0.49 -25.51 -4.76
N LYS A 21 0.77 -25.01 -3.55
CA LYS A 21 1.91 -25.54 -2.78
C LYS A 21 1.40 -26.51 -1.71
N ASN A 22 0.64 -27.52 -2.15
CA ASN A 22 0.63 -28.82 -1.46
C ASN A 22 1.80 -29.61 -2.05
N ILE A 23 2.98 -29.46 -1.46
CA ILE A 23 4.12 -30.30 -1.78
C ILE A 23 3.90 -31.65 -1.08
N LEU A 24 3.43 -32.63 -1.84
CA LEU A 24 3.57 -34.05 -1.53
C LEU A 24 5.04 -34.41 -1.79
N ILE A 25 5.83 -34.57 -0.72
CA ILE A 25 7.08 -35.33 -0.77
C ILE A 25 6.87 -36.54 0.16
N ASN A 26 6.99 -37.75 -0.40
CA ASN A 26 6.90 -39.04 0.30
C ASN A 26 5.59 -39.34 1.05
N GLY A 27 4.43 -38.94 0.50
CA GLY A 27 3.14 -39.43 0.98
C GLY A 27 2.75 -39.02 2.41
N GLN A 28 3.42 -38.01 2.99
CA GLN A 28 3.04 -37.40 4.26
C GLN A 28 2.55 -35.97 4.03
N ILE A 29 1.36 -35.67 4.55
CA ILE A 29 0.85 -34.31 4.70
C ILE A 29 1.61 -33.70 5.88
N PHE A 30 2.53 -32.78 5.61
CA PHE A 30 3.15 -31.97 6.67
C PHE A 30 2.20 -30.82 7.03
N VAL A 31 1.42 -31.00 8.10
CA VAL A 31 0.85 -29.88 8.85
C VAL A 31 1.97 -29.38 9.75
N SER A 32 2.68 -28.33 9.33
CA SER A 32 3.61 -27.65 10.24
C SER A 32 2.79 -26.81 11.20
N ASP A 33 2.64 -27.33 12.42
CA ASP A 33 2.23 -26.60 13.60
C ASP A 33 3.26 -25.47 13.85
N LEU A 34 2.90 -24.23 13.53
CA LEU A 34 3.71 -23.05 13.86
C LEU A 34 3.29 -22.53 15.24
N SER A 35 3.38 -23.40 16.24
CA SER A 35 3.51 -22.99 17.63
C SER A 35 4.91 -22.38 17.82
N GLU A 36 4.96 -21.05 17.86
CA GLU A 36 5.98 -20.16 18.46
C GLU A 36 7.47 -20.57 18.39
N PRO A 37 8.33 -19.67 17.87
CA PRO A 37 8.80 -18.64 18.79
C PRO A 37 8.87 -17.24 18.19
N ASN A 38 8.90 -16.29 19.12
CA ASN A 38 9.28 -14.87 18.99
C ASN A 38 8.13 -13.91 18.67
N ALA A 39 7.41 -13.56 19.74
CA ALA A 39 6.98 -12.19 19.95
C ALA A 39 8.14 -11.26 19.56
N VAL A 40 7.88 -10.37 18.60
CA VAL A 40 8.74 -9.20 18.41
C VAL A 40 8.60 -8.39 19.69
N THR A 41 9.60 -8.51 20.57
CA THR A 41 9.93 -7.47 21.53
C THR A 41 10.23 -6.25 20.67
N TYR A 42 9.23 -5.38 20.46
CA TYR A 42 9.53 -3.99 20.17
C TYR A 42 10.41 -3.56 21.32
N LEU A 43 11.70 -3.31 21.05
CA LEU A 43 12.48 -2.48 21.98
C LEU A 43 11.67 -1.20 22.10
N PRO A 44 11.06 -0.91 23.26
CA PRO A 44 10.48 0.39 23.47
C PRO A 44 11.64 1.37 23.31
N LEU A 45 11.40 2.51 22.68
CA LEU A 45 12.22 3.67 23.01
C LEU A 45 12.08 3.86 24.52
N GLU A 46 13.06 3.39 25.30
CA GLU A 46 13.15 3.68 26.73
C GLU A 46 13.42 5.18 26.86
N SER A 47 12.38 5.99 26.87
CA SER A 47 12.41 7.24 27.62
C SER A 47 11.96 6.92 29.03
N ARG A 48 12.89 6.56 29.90
CA ARG A 48 12.73 6.87 31.32
C ARG A 48 12.69 8.39 31.42
N ASP A 49 11.49 8.95 31.40
CA ASP A 49 11.30 10.23 32.07
C ASP A 49 9.96 10.30 32.78
N SER A 50 10.06 10.32 34.11
CA SER A 50 8.96 10.37 35.06
C SER A 50 8.56 11.83 35.25
N SER A 51 8.07 12.50 34.21
CA SER A 51 7.50 13.84 34.38
C SER A 51 6.37 14.10 33.41
N GLY A 52 5.21 14.50 33.94
CA GLY A 52 3.98 14.77 33.20
C GLY A 52 4.06 16.04 32.36
N HIS A 53 4.89 16.04 31.31
CA HIS A 53 4.96 17.09 30.29
C HIS A 53 4.70 16.51 28.89
N HIS A 54 3.92 17.27 28.12
CA HIS A 54 3.29 16.93 26.84
C HIS A 54 4.07 15.96 25.93
N LYS A 55 3.45 14.81 25.59
CA LYS A 55 3.92 13.79 24.61
C LYS A 55 4.11 14.30 23.15
N SER A 56 4.12 15.61 22.91
CA SER A 56 4.16 16.20 21.56
C SER A 56 5.58 16.42 21.01
N SER A 57 6.62 16.27 21.82
CA SER A 57 8.04 16.46 21.41
C SER A 57 8.72 15.19 20.92
N GLU A 58 8.08 14.03 21.02
CA GLU A 58 8.67 12.75 20.65
C GLU A 58 8.76 12.55 19.13
N CYS A 59 9.87 11.94 18.69
CA CYS A 59 10.09 11.58 17.29
C CYS A 59 9.16 10.42 16.89
N ALA A 60 8.39 10.63 15.82
CA ALA A 60 7.55 9.62 15.19
C ALA A 60 8.34 8.81 14.15
N LEU A 61 9.30 9.45 13.48
CA LEU A 61 10.22 8.83 12.53
C LEU A 61 11.57 9.55 12.58
N ILE A 62 12.65 8.77 12.64
CA ILE A 62 14.02 9.27 12.55
C ILE A 62 14.57 8.88 11.18
N LEU A 63 15.04 9.88 10.43
CA LEU A 63 15.64 9.73 9.12
C LEU A 63 17.13 10.05 9.22
N GLN A 64 17.98 9.15 8.74
CA GLN A 64 19.42 9.35 8.68
C GLN A 64 19.83 9.72 7.26
N ARG A 65 20.26 10.98 7.09
CA ARG A 65 20.71 11.51 5.81
C ARG A 65 22.22 11.61 5.80
N THR A 66 22.82 11.04 4.76
CA THR A 66 24.25 11.18 4.49
C THR A 66 24.45 12.21 3.39
N TYR A 67 25.43 13.09 3.57
CA TYR A 67 25.82 14.08 2.56
C TYR A 67 27.26 13.83 2.13
N VAL A 68 27.45 13.70 0.81
CA VAL A 68 28.76 13.55 0.18
C VAL A 68 28.98 14.78 -0.70
N ASN A 69 30.04 15.55 -0.45
CA ASN A 69 30.35 16.80 -1.16
C ASN A 69 29.17 17.81 -1.14
N GLY A 70 28.49 17.94 0.00
CA GLY A 70 27.34 18.84 0.17
C GLY A 70 26.08 18.43 -0.60
N LYS A 71 26.09 17.30 -1.31
CA LYS A 71 24.92 16.71 -1.95
C LYS A 71 24.40 15.56 -1.11
N ARG A 72 23.07 15.51 -0.96
CA ARG A 72 22.40 14.41 -0.26
C ARG A 72 22.66 13.10 -0.99
N TYR A 73 23.38 12.20 -0.33
CA TYR A 73 23.57 10.84 -0.79
C TYR A 73 22.25 10.09 -0.65
N LYS A 74 21.91 9.30 -1.66
CA LYS A 74 20.73 8.43 -1.58
C LYS A 74 21.11 7.22 -0.75
N SER A 75 21.19 7.37 0.57
CA SER A 75 21.08 6.21 1.45
C SER A 75 19.71 5.58 1.22
N HIS A 76 19.68 4.25 1.14
CA HIS A 76 18.42 3.52 1.20
C HIS A 76 17.95 3.65 2.66
N ALA A 77 16.84 4.35 2.90
CA ALA A 77 16.00 4.16 4.06
C ALA A 77 15.88 2.65 4.31
N PRO A 78 15.88 2.22 5.59
CA PRO A 78 15.77 0.81 5.91
C PRO A 78 14.58 0.25 5.15
N LEU A 79 14.80 -0.78 4.33
CA LEU A 79 13.75 -1.33 3.47
C LEU A 79 12.52 -1.56 4.34
N TYR A 80 11.35 -1.10 3.89
CA TYR A 80 10.11 -1.60 4.48
C TYR A 80 10.10 -3.10 4.24
N GLY A 81 10.36 -3.85 5.31
CA GLY A 81 10.35 -5.29 5.33
C GLY A 81 8.94 -5.77 5.08
N GLY A 82 8.55 -5.87 3.82
CA GLY A 82 7.26 -6.42 3.43
C GLY A 82 7.15 -7.90 3.85
N PHE A 83 6.22 -8.61 3.23
CA PHE A 83 5.97 -10.04 3.49
C PHE A 83 7.23 -10.94 3.51
N PHE A 84 8.31 -10.58 2.81
CA PHE A 84 9.52 -11.40 2.76
C PHE A 84 10.43 -11.29 4.00
N ASP A 85 10.39 -10.18 4.74
CA ASP A 85 11.12 -10.07 6.03
C ASP A 85 10.38 -10.80 7.15
N MET A 86 9.08 -11.08 6.96
CA MET A 86 8.31 -12.00 7.81
C MET A 86 8.75 -13.47 7.67
N ILE A 87 9.53 -13.81 6.63
CA ILE A 87 10.02 -15.17 6.35
C ILE A 87 11.54 -15.30 6.52
N LYS A 88 12.28 -14.18 6.51
CA LYS A 88 13.74 -14.20 6.64
C LYS A 88 14.14 -13.98 8.09
N GLY A 89 14.79 -15.00 8.67
CA GLY A 89 15.66 -14.81 9.81
C GLY A 89 16.80 -13.85 9.48
N GLU A 90 17.23 -13.09 10.50
CA GLU A 90 18.29 -12.08 10.49
C GLU A 90 19.47 -12.42 9.58
N GLY A 91 20.00 -11.40 8.89
CA GLY A 91 21.24 -11.53 8.15
C GLY A 91 21.84 -10.22 7.66
N ASN A 92 22.86 -9.79 8.41
CA ASN A 92 24.07 -9.07 8.02
C ASN A 92 24.08 -7.53 8.04
N GLU A 93 24.68 -7.01 9.11
CA GLU A 93 25.44 -5.76 9.15
C GLU A 93 26.40 -5.69 7.95
N VAL A 94 26.29 -4.61 7.17
CA VAL A 94 27.29 -4.23 6.18
C VAL A 94 28.29 -3.32 6.89
N ASP A 95 29.51 -3.82 7.00
CA ASP A 95 30.70 -3.08 7.42
C ASP A 95 31.04 -2.03 6.34
N ASP A 96 31.06 -0.75 6.71
CA ASP A 96 31.41 0.34 5.78
C ASP A 96 32.68 1.03 6.29
N GLY A 97 33.80 0.66 5.69
CA GLY A 97 35.08 1.34 5.84
C GLY A 97 35.33 2.25 4.65
N ASP A 98 35.39 3.57 4.86
CA ASP A 98 36.42 4.50 4.35
C ASP A 98 36.15 5.92 4.89
N TYR A 99 37.19 6.58 5.41
CA TYR A 99 37.14 7.85 6.14
C TYR A 99 37.16 9.05 5.16
N GLY A 100 36.03 9.30 4.50
CA GLY A 100 35.73 10.60 3.87
C GLY A 100 34.85 11.45 4.77
N ASP A 101 34.94 12.79 4.69
CA ASP A 101 34.16 13.77 5.48
C ASP A 101 32.64 13.70 5.17
N ASN A 102 32.01 12.61 5.60
CA ASN A 102 30.59 12.36 5.46
C ASN A 102 29.86 13.09 6.59
N GLN A 103 29.13 14.15 6.24
CA GLN A 103 28.24 14.80 7.19
C GLN A 103 26.96 13.99 7.34
N TYR A 104 26.75 13.44 8.53
CA TYR A 104 25.51 12.75 8.91
C TYR A 104 24.54 13.78 9.51
N GLN A 105 23.31 13.81 8.99
CA GLN A 105 22.23 14.61 9.53
C GLN A 105 21.08 13.69 9.95
N GLU A 106 20.74 13.74 11.22
CA GLU A 106 19.54 13.11 11.75
C GLU A 106 18.36 14.08 11.64
N VAL A 107 17.30 13.66 10.95
CA VAL A 107 16.06 14.42 10.80
C VAL A 107 14.95 13.67 11.52
N CYS A 108 14.41 14.29 12.56
CA CYS A 108 13.29 13.76 13.33
C CYS A 108 11.97 14.39 12.86
N ILE A 109 11.08 13.56 12.29
CA ILE A 109 9.67 13.93 12.08
C ILE A 109 8.94 13.63 13.39
N ARG A 110 8.45 14.67 14.07
CA ARG A 110 7.78 14.51 15.38
C ARG A 110 6.29 14.27 15.21
N TYR A 111 5.66 13.69 16.23
CA TYR A 111 4.20 13.56 16.27
C TYR A 111 3.46 14.89 16.15
N ILE A 112 4.03 16.00 16.64
CA ILE A 112 3.43 17.34 16.45
C ILE A 112 3.40 17.77 14.99
N ASP A 113 4.41 17.39 14.21
CA ASP A 113 4.51 17.72 12.78
C ASP A 113 3.51 16.86 11.98
N VAL A 114 3.43 15.54 12.29
CA VAL A 114 2.43 14.63 11.71
C VAL A 114 1.01 15.10 12.03
N ASN A 115 0.71 15.42 13.30
CA ASN A 115 -0.61 15.88 13.71
C ASN A 115 -1.00 17.21 13.07
N ARG A 116 -0.03 18.10 12.83
CA ARG A 116 -0.26 19.35 12.10
C ARG A 116 -0.63 19.07 10.64
N ALA A 117 0.17 18.23 9.96
CA ALA A 117 -0.10 17.83 8.59
C ALA A 117 -1.47 17.15 8.43
N VAL A 118 -1.85 16.26 9.37
CA VAL A 118 -3.18 15.62 9.34
C VAL A 118 -4.32 16.66 9.48
N LYS A 119 -4.19 17.60 10.41
CA LYS A 119 -5.21 18.66 10.59
C LYS A 119 -5.32 19.57 9.38
N GLU A 120 -4.18 19.92 8.78
CA GLU A 120 -4.12 20.72 7.57
C GLU A 120 -4.74 19.97 6.38
N ALA A 121 -4.40 18.69 6.18
CA ALA A 121 -5.02 17.83 5.17
C ALA A 121 -6.54 17.76 5.34
N MET A 122 -7.05 17.52 6.56
CA MET A 122 -8.48 17.51 6.83
C MET A 122 -9.15 18.85 6.52
N HIS A 123 -8.48 19.96 6.83
CA HIS A 123 -8.99 21.30 6.53
C HIS A 123 -9.04 21.57 5.02
N THR A 124 -7.96 21.28 4.30
CA THR A 124 -7.84 21.44 2.84
C THR A 124 -8.90 20.63 2.10
N LEU A 125 -9.10 19.38 2.52
CA LEU A 125 -10.11 18.49 1.96
C LEU A 125 -11.52 18.77 2.51
N ARG A 126 -11.72 19.73 3.43
CA ARG A 126 -13.02 19.91 4.11
C ARG A 126 -13.60 18.59 4.63
N TYR A 127 -12.72 17.73 5.13
CA TYR A 127 -13.02 16.35 5.47
C TYR A 127 -14.05 16.28 6.59
N LYS A 128 -15.04 15.41 6.40
CA LYS A 128 -16.01 15.01 7.44
C LYS A 128 -15.97 13.50 7.54
N ARG A 129 -15.72 13.00 8.75
CA ARG A 129 -15.68 11.57 9.03
C ARG A 129 -17.00 10.92 8.57
N PRO A 130 -16.96 9.93 7.65
CA PRO A 130 -18.17 9.26 7.21
C PRO A 130 -18.86 8.50 8.34
N ASN A 131 -20.18 8.61 8.42
CA ASN A 131 -20.98 7.80 9.34
C ASN A 131 -20.94 6.34 8.89
N GLY A 132 -20.50 5.43 9.76
CA GLY A 132 -20.39 4.00 9.43
C GLY A 132 -19.01 3.55 8.94
N ILE A 133 -17.99 4.41 8.94
CA ILE A 133 -16.60 4.03 8.66
C ILE A 133 -16.05 2.96 9.64
N ASP A 134 -16.70 2.84 10.81
CA ASP A 134 -16.41 1.84 11.84
C ASP A 134 -17.09 0.49 11.62
N SER A 135 -17.84 0.33 10.51
CA SER A 135 -18.32 -0.98 10.07
C SER A 135 -17.14 -1.94 9.85
N LEU A 136 -17.37 -3.24 10.05
CA LEU A 136 -16.42 -4.30 9.67
C LEU A 136 -16.28 -4.43 8.14
N GLU A 137 -17.23 -3.88 7.39
CA GLU A 137 -17.21 -3.81 5.93
C GLU A 137 -17.73 -2.42 5.50
N PRO A 138 -16.93 -1.36 5.63
CA PRO A 138 -17.36 -0.03 5.22
C PRO A 138 -17.34 0.06 3.69
N PRO A 139 -18.26 0.82 3.07
CA PRO A 139 -18.27 1.01 1.62
C PRO A 139 -16.93 1.58 1.08
N PRO A 140 -16.48 1.16 -0.12
CA PRO A 140 -15.20 1.61 -0.69
C PRO A 140 -15.05 3.13 -0.84
N ASP A 141 -16.14 3.86 -1.07
CA ASP A 141 -16.13 5.33 -1.16
C ASP A 141 -15.79 5.99 0.19
N MET A 142 -16.26 5.43 1.31
CA MET A 142 -15.93 5.94 2.65
C MET A 142 -14.47 5.67 3.03
N ILE A 143 -13.95 4.50 2.64
CA ILE A 143 -12.52 4.16 2.76
C ILE A 143 -11.70 5.14 1.93
N GLY A 144 -12.12 5.40 0.68
CA GLY A 144 -11.52 6.38 -0.21
C GLY A 144 -11.44 7.77 0.40
N GLU A 145 -12.55 8.34 0.86
CA GLU A 145 -12.59 9.67 1.49
C GLU A 145 -11.65 9.79 2.69
N THR A 146 -11.62 8.76 3.54
CA THR A 146 -10.74 8.75 4.71
C THR A 146 -9.27 8.65 4.28
N SER A 147 -8.98 7.81 3.28
CA SER A 147 -7.62 7.57 2.77
C SER A 147 -7.04 8.78 2.03
N GLU A 148 -7.87 9.65 1.47
CA GLU A 148 -7.41 10.91 0.87
C GLU A 148 -6.75 11.84 1.89
N VAL A 149 -7.19 11.81 3.15
CA VAL A 149 -6.54 12.56 4.22
C VAL A 149 -5.12 12.04 4.45
N ALA A 150 -4.92 10.71 4.43
CA ALA A 150 -3.59 10.12 4.57
C ALA A 150 -2.69 10.45 3.35
N LEU A 151 -3.26 10.44 2.15
CA LEU A 151 -2.57 10.83 0.92
C LEU A 151 -2.10 12.29 0.98
N GLU A 152 -2.97 13.21 1.36
CA GLU A 152 -2.62 14.64 1.46
C GLU A 152 -1.65 14.90 2.62
N THR A 153 -1.81 14.21 3.76
CA THR A 153 -0.84 14.25 4.86
C THR A 153 0.56 13.85 4.38
N THR A 154 0.64 12.79 3.57
CA THR A 154 1.91 12.32 2.97
C THR A 154 2.53 13.40 2.08
N ARG A 155 1.74 14.12 1.28
CA ARG A 155 2.23 15.24 0.46
C ARG A 155 2.77 16.39 1.31
N LEU A 156 2.03 16.79 2.33
CA LEU A 156 2.44 17.87 3.23
C LEU A 156 3.75 17.56 3.95
N LEU A 157 3.89 16.34 4.49
CA LEU A 157 5.13 15.89 5.12
C LEU A 157 6.29 15.82 4.12
N THR A 158 6.02 15.35 2.90
CA THR A 158 7.03 15.29 1.82
C THR A 158 7.59 16.66 1.50
N TYR A 159 6.73 17.68 1.37
CA TYR A 159 7.17 19.05 1.12
C TYR A 159 7.87 19.66 2.33
N GLN A 160 7.31 19.48 3.54
CA GLN A 160 7.85 20.09 4.75
C GLN A 160 9.26 19.60 5.08
N PHE A 161 9.52 18.30 4.89
CA PHE A 161 10.80 17.67 5.26
C PHE A 161 11.71 17.38 4.06
N GLU A 162 11.30 17.79 2.85
CA GLU A 162 12.01 17.50 1.59
C GLU A 162 12.37 16.01 1.46
N LEU A 163 11.35 15.16 1.61
CA LEU A 163 11.55 13.72 1.64
C LEU A 163 11.98 13.19 0.26
N SER A 164 12.90 12.23 0.26
CA SER A 164 13.25 11.50 -0.97
C SER A 164 12.17 10.45 -1.27
N HIS A 165 12.09 9.98 -2.52
CA HIS A 165 11.20 8.86 -2.89
C HIS A 165 11.35 7.66 -1.95
N ASP A 166 12.56 7.39 -1.51
CA ASP A 166 12.87 6.25 -0.69
C ASP A 166 12.46 6.45 0.78
N GLU A 167 12.62 7.66 1.33
CA GLU A 167 12.07 8.01 2.66
C GLU A 167 10.54 8.00 2.67
N ILE A 168 9.90 8.38 1.56
CA ILE A 168 8.43 8.32 1.41
C ILE A 168 7.96 6.87 1.43
N LEU A 169 8.61 6.00 0.65
CA LEU A 169 8.18 4.61 0.46
C LEU A 169 8.51 3.72 1.66
N ASN A 170 9.68 3.89 2.26
CA ASN A 170 10.18 2.99 3.30
C ASN A 170 10.11 3.62 4.70
N GLY A 171 10.21 4.95 4.80
CA GLY A 171 10.22 5.66 6.08
C GLY A 171 8.82 5.97 6.60
N LEU A 172 8.00 6.70 5.83
CA LEU A 172 6.68 7.16 6.30
C LEU A 172 5.74 6.03 6.79
N PRO A 173 5.69 4.82 6.18
CA PRO A 173 4.87 3.72 6.69
C PRO A 173 5.25 3.22 8.09
N LEU A 174 6.44 3.56 8.60
CA LEU A 174 6.90 3.19 9.94
C LEU A 174 6.32 4.10 11.04
N ILE A 175 5.69 5.23 10.67
CA ILE A 175 5.05 6.12 11.64
C ILE A 175 3.85 5.40 12.27
N ASP A 176 3.89 5.21 13.59
CA ASP A 176 2.74 4.68 14.33
C ASP A 176 1.60 5.71 14.37
N MET A 177 0.64 5.52 13.47
CA MET A 177 -0.54 6.39 13.34
C MET A 177 -1.50 6.29 14.53
N SER A 178 -1.40 5.27 15.40
CA SER A 178 -2.24 5.16 16.60
C SER A 178 -1.97 6.24 17.64
N ARG A 179 -0.80 6.88 17.53
CA ARG A 179 -0.34 7.97 18.39
C ARG A 179 -0.61 9.35 17.81
N THR A 180 -1.36 9.41 16.70
CA THR A 180 -1.70 10.64 15.98
C THR A 180 -3.19 10.95 16.11
N VAL A 181 -3.56 12.20 15.77
CA VAL A 181 -4.96 12.63 15.66
C VAL A 181 -5.71 11.92 14.52
N TYR A 182 -5.01 11.24 13.62
CA TYR A 182 -5.64 10.44 12.57
C TYR A 182 -6.29 9.17 13.12
N TRP A 183 -5.87 8.69 14.30
CA TRP A 183 -6.35 7.42 14.85
C TRP A 183 -7.88 7.35 14.99
N ASP A 184 -8.52 8.44 15.41
CA ASP A 184 -9.99 8.51 15.54
C ASP A 184 -10.72 8.44 14.19
N HIS A 185 -10.01 8.72 13.10
CA HIS A 185 -10.52 8.66 11.74
C HIS A 185 -10.16 7.37 11.02
N CYS A 186 -9.17 6.62 11.51
CA CYS A 186 -8.78 5.34 10.94
C CYS A 186 -9.96 4.33 11.03
N PRO A 187 -10.34 3.66 9.91
CA PRO A 187 -11.47 2.74 9.88
C PRO A 187 -11.28 1.53 10.81
N MET A 188 -12.35 1.05 11.46
CA MET A 188 -12.25 -0.06 12.42
C MET A 188 -11.79 -1.39 11.81
N HIS A 189 -12.17 -1.69 10.56
CA HIS A 189 -11.79 -2.94 9.88
C HIS A 189 -10.27 -3.09 9.63
N VAL A 190 -9.49 -2.00 9.70
CA VAL A 190 -8.01 -2.07 9.62
C VAL A 190 -7.33 -1.88 10.97
N LYS A 191 -8.09 -1.64 12.04
CA LYS A 191 -7.56 -1.54 13.41
C LYS A 191 -7.39 -2.94 14.02
N PRO A 192 -6.55 -3.08 15.05
CA PRO A 192 -6.54 -4.29 15.87
C PRO A 192 -7.93 -4.53 16.46
N ILE A 193 -8.52 -5.68 16.14
CA ILE A 193 -9.80 -6.14 16.71
C ILE A 193 -9.56 -7.34 17.63
N PRO A 194 -10.28 -7.46 18.75
CA PRO A 194 -10.20 -8.66 19.57
C PRO A 194 -10.81 -9.85 18.81
N CYS A 195 -10.09 -10.98 18.79
CA CYS A 195 -10.51 -12.20 18.09
C CYS A 195 -10.60 -13.39 19.04
N SER A 196 -11.60 -14.25 18.79
CA SER A 196 -11.76 -15.56 19.40
C SER A 196 -11.68 -16.65 18.34
N VAL A 197 -11.39 -17.88 18.77
CA VAL A 197 -11.48 -19.05 17.89
C VAL A 197 -12.94 -19.43 17.72
N ASP A 198 -13.41 -19.41 16.48
CA ASP A 198 -14.76 -19.81 16.11
C ASP A 198 -14.74 -20.94 15.07
N ARG A 199 -15.83 -21.72 15.01
CA ARG A 199 -15.94 -22.88 14.10
C ARG A 199 -16.01 -22.47 12.62
N TYR A 200 -16.58 -21.30 12.33
CA TYR A 200 -16.90 -20.86 10.98
C TYR A 200 -16.11 -19.62 10.61
N ARG A 201 -15.85 -19.46 9.31
CA ARG A 201 -15.23 -18.25 8.77
C ARG A 201 -16.20 -17.09 8.93
N THR A 202 -15.66 -15.92 9.24
CA THR A 202 -16.39 -14.66 9.12
C THR A 202 -16.57 -14.33 7.64
N TYR A 203 -17.67 -13.66 7.29
CA TYR A 203 -17.92 -13.26 5.90
C TYR A 203 -16.91 -12.22 5.39
N THR A 204 -16.31 -11.44 6.29
CA THR A 204 -15.26 -10.46 5.99
C THR A 204 -13.84 -11.03 6.05
N ALA A 205 -13.68 -12.31 6.39
CA ALA A 205 -12.41 -13.00 6.67
C ALA A 205 -11.58 -12.45 7.85
N HIS A 206 -12.10 -11.48 8.62
CA HIS A 206 -11.51 -11.05 9.88
C HIS A 206 -11.36 -12.21 10.87
N CYS A 207 -10.33 -12.16 11.70
CA CYS A 207 -9.99 -13.18 12.70
C CYS A 207 -9.63 -14.56 12.11
N ASN A 208 -9.39 -14.67 10.80
CA ASN A 208 -8.81 -15.89 10.23
C ASN A 208 -7.41 -16.16 10.80
N ASN A 209 -6.63 -15.09 11.00
CA ASN A 209 -5.37 -15.12 11.71
C ASN A 209 -5.52 -14.42 13.07
N LEU A 210 -5.31 -15.15 14.17
CA LEU A 210 -5.50 -14.63 15.54
C LEU A 210 -4.46 -13.58 15.94
N LYS A 211 -3.24 -13.66 15.39
CA LYS A 211 -2.16 -12.70 15.66
C LYS A 211 -2.33 -11.42 14.84
N ASN A 212 -2.82 -11.55 13.61
CA ASN A 212 -3.05 -10.45 12.68
C ASN A 212 -4.49 -10.50 12.12
N PRO A 213 -5.48 -10.02 12.88
CA PRO A 213 -6.90 -10.18 12.57
C PRO A 213 -7.37 -9.71 11.20
N SER A 214 -6.71 -8.71 10.61
CA SER A 214 -7.08 -8.11 9.32
C SER A 214 -6.40 -8.74 8.11
N TRP A 215 -5.49 -9.72 8.29
CA TRP A 215 -4.82 -10.36 7.17
C TRP A 215 -5.78 -11.17 6.30
N GLY A 216 -5.87 -10.81 5.02
CA GLY A 216 -6.78 -11.42 4.07
C GLY A 216 -8.24 -11.01 4.26
N ALA A 217 -8.53 -10.04 5.14
CA ALA A 217 -9.86 -9.50 5.31
C ALA A 217 -10.28 -8.67 4.09
N SER A 218 -11.58 -8.67 3.77
CA SER A 218 -12.13 -7.84 2.69
C SER A 218 -11.94 -6.34 2.99
N HIS A 219 -11.93 -5.53 1.93
CA HIS A 219 -11.75 -4.08 2.00
C HIS A 219 -10.44 -3.59 2.64
N THR A 220 -9.43 -4.46 2.73
CA THR A 220 -8.07 -4.10 3.14
C THR A 220 -7.18 -3.81 1.92
N PRO A 221 -6.09 -3.03 2.08
CA PRO A 221 -5.16 -2.77 0.98
C PRO A 221 -4.46 -4.06 0.50
N PHE A 222 -4.21 -4.16 -0.80
CA PHE A 222 -3.40 -5.25 -1.35
C PHE A 222 -1.99 -5.24 -0.77
N VAL A 223 -1.48 -6.44 -0.47
CA VAL A 223 -0.08 -6.63 -0.10
C VAL A 223 0.81 -6.26 -1.29
N ARG A 224 1.84 -5.44 -1.04
CA ARG A 224 2.84 -5.09 -2.05
C ARG A 224 4.06 -6.00 -1.89
N TYR A 225 4.33 -6.83 -2.89
CA TYR A 225 5.56 -7.66 -2.93
C TYR A 225 6.79 -6.89 -3.41
N LEU A 226 6.58 -5.80 -4.15
CA LEU A 226 7.61 -4.88 -4.61
C LEU A 226 7.20 -3.45 -4.26
N PRO A 227 8.17 -2.54 -4.02
CA PRO A 227 7.87 -1.13 -3.84
C PRO A 227 7.09 -0.55 -5.03
N PRO A 228 6.08 0.30 -4.80
CA PRO A 228 5.37 0.95 -5.89
C PRO A 228 6.27 1.94 -6.62
N VAL A 229 6.02 2.11 -7.93
CA VAL A 229 6.81 3.00 -8.78
C VAL A 229 5.93 4.13 -9.31
N TYR A 230 5.87 5.22 -8.54
CA TYR A 230 5.24 6.48 -8.93
C TYR A 230 6.30 7.51 -9.32
N SER A 231 5.97 8.43 -10.23
CA SER A 231 6.92 9.47 -10.66
C SER A 231 7.30 10.44 -9.53
N ASP A 232 6.35 10.71 -8.63
CA ASP A 232 6.52 11.56 -7.44
C ASP A 232 6.75 10.76 -6.15
N GLY A 233 6.79 9.43 -6.22
CA GLY A 233 6.90 8.53 -5.05
C GLY A 233 5.61 8.36 -4.25
N ILE A 234 4.50 9.01 -4.63
CA ILE A 234 3.24 9.04 -3.88
C ILE A 234 2.08 8.50 -4.73
N GLN A 235 1.75 9.16 -5.84
CA GLN A 235 0.57 8.85 -6.66
C GLN A 235 0.70 9.19 -8.15
N GLY A 236 1.77 9.87 -8.55
CA GLY A 236 1.98 10.33 -9.91
C GLY A 236 2.17 9.19 -10.89
N GLU A 237 1.62 9.34 -12.09
CA GLU A 237 1.75 8.35 -13.17
C GLU A 237 3.21 7.96 -13.41
N ARG A 238 3.43 6.66 -13.62
CA ARG A 238 4.77 6.12 -13.86
C ARG A 238 5.37 6.72 -15.13
N VAL A 239 6.64 7.10 -15.07
CA VAL A 239 7.44 7.56 -16.22
C VAL A 239 8.54 6.56 -16.58
N SER A 240 9.12 6.72 -17.77
CA SER A 240 10.23 5.89 -18.22
C SER A 240 11.48 6.09 -17.34
N VAL A 241 12.08 4.98 -16.90
CA VAL A 241 13.31 4.98 -16.09
C VAL A 241 14.55 5.46 -16.87
N VAL A 242 14.51 5.46 -18.20
CA VAL A 242 15.67 5.76 -19.04
C VAL A 242 15.85 7.27 -19.22
N LYS A 243 14.76 8.04 -19.32
CA LYS A 243 14.79 9.50 -19.62
C LYS A 243 13.71 10.33 -18.89
N GLY A 244 12.93 9.73 -17.99
CA GLY A 244 11.78 10.40 -17.36
C GLY A 244 10.65 10.75 -18.34
N ALA A 245 10.69 10.22 -19.57
CA ALA A 245 9.68 10.49 -20.59
C ALA A 245 8.34 9.81 -20.27
N LYS A 246 7.24 10.36 -20.80
CA LYS A 246 5.91 9.75 -20.73
C LYS A 246 5.93 8.33 -21.33
N LEU A 247 5.20 7.41 -20.71
CA LEU A 247 5.01 6.07 -21.25
C LEU A 247 4.11 6.12 -22.50
N PRO A 248 4.23 5.15 -23.43
CA PRO A 248 3.36 5.08 -24.59
C PRO A 248 1.89 5.03 -24.19
N ASN A 249 1.02 5.64 -25.00
CA ASN A 249 -0.42 5.58 -24.79
C ASN A 249 -0.88 4.10 -24.72
N PRO A 250 -1.62 3.67 -23.68
CA PRO A 250 -2.07 2.28 -23.55
C PRO A 250 -2.81 1.75 -24.77
N ARG A 251 -3.65 2.58 -25.42
CA ARG A 251 -4.38 2.20 -26.63
C ARG A 251 -3.46 1.93 -27.82
N LEU A 252 -2.35 2.66 -27.92
CA LEU A 252 -1.32 2.42 -28.94
C LEU A 252 -0.60 1.10 -28.67
N VAL A 253 -0.31 0.78 -27.40
CA VAL A 253 0.28 -0.51 -27.03
C VAL A 253 -0.69 -1.65 -27.37
N THR A 254 -1.99 -1.52 -27.05
CA THR A 254 -3.00 -2.52 -27.43
C THR A 254 -3.05 -2.73 -28.94
N SER A 255 -3.11 -1.65 -29.74
CA SER A 255 -3.25 -1.77 -31.20
C SER A 255 -2.03 -2.41 -31.88
N ILE A 256 -0.84 -2.25 -31.30
CA ILE A 256 0.39 -2.82 -31.86
C ILE A 256 0.64 -4.24 -31.35
N VAL A 257 0.50 -4.47 -30.04
CA VAL A 257 0.92 -5.71 -29.36
C VAL A 257 -0.22 -6.73 -29.21
N HIS A 258 -1.45 -6.27 -28.94
CA HIS A 258 -2.62 -7.11 -28.65
C HIS A 258 -3.58 -7.14 -29.82
N ARG A 259 -3.05 -7.52 -30.98
CA ARG A 259 -3.88 -7.68 -32.16
C ARG A 259 -4.79 -8.88 -31.97
N ASP A 260 -6.03 -8.69 -32.39
CA ASP A 260 -7.02 -9.75 -32.37
C ASP A 260 -6.76 -10.74 -33.50
N PHE A 261 -6.73 -12.03 -33.17
CA PHE A 261 -6.54 -13.13 -34.10
C PHE A 261 -7.55 -14.22 -33.75
N ASP A 262 -8.32 -14.63 -34.75
CA ASP A 262 -9.21 -15.77 -34.62
C ASP A 262 -8.41 -17.07 -34.60
N HIS A 263 -8.08 -17.54 -33.39
CA HIS A 263 -7.28 -18.73 -33.16
C HIS A 263 -7.82 -19.52 -31.96
N PRO A 264 -8.94 -20.25 -32.13
CA PRO A 264 -9.55 -21.02 -31.04
C PRO A 264 -8.62 -22.17 -30.57
N SER A 265 -8.72 -22.52 -29.30
CA SER A 265 -8.00 -23.68 -28.74
C SER A 265 -8.73 -24.98 -29.09
N ASN A 266 -7.99 -26.01 -29.51
CA ASN A 266 -8.51 -27.36 -29.73
C ASN A 266 -8.46 -28.26 -28.48
N GLU A 267 -7.81 -27.79 -27.42
CA GLU A 267 -7.53 -28.57 -26.20
C GLU A 267 -8.30 -28.05 -24.99
N LEU A 268 -8.64 -26.76 -24.98
CA LEU A 268 -9.24 -26.08 -23.84
C LEU A 268 -10.69 -25.73 -24.15
N THR A 269 -11.58 -26.10 -23.25
CA THR A 269 -12.99 -25.68 -23.31
C THR A 269 -13.11 -24.25 -22.80
N ILE A 270 -14.19 -23.57 -23.20
CA ILE A 270 -14.54 -22.23 -22.69
C ILE A 270 -14.64 -22.18 -21.15
N LEU A 271 -14.90 -23.33 -20.52
CA LEU A 271 -14.99 -23.45 -19.05
C LEU A 271 -13.71 -23.01 -18.35
N ILE A 272 -12.52 -23.19 -18.97
CA ILE A 272 -11.26 -22.75 -18.35
C ILE A 272 -11.23 -21.23 -18.17
N MET A 273 -11.68 -20.47 -19.17
CA MET A 273 -11.78 -19.02 -19.08
C MET A 273 -12.79 -18.60 -18.01
N SER A 274 -13.99 -19.19 -18.05
CA SER A 274 -15.06 -18.87 -17.10
C SER A 274 -14.69 -19.24 -15.66
N TRP A 275 -14.02 -20.37 -15.45
CA TRP A 275 -13.53 -20.78 -14.13
C TRP A 275 -12.42 -19.88 -13.62
N GLY A 276 -11.55 -19.40 -14.51
CA GLY A 276 -10.55 -18.39 -14.20
C GLY A 276 -11.19 -17.10 -13.67
N GLN A 277 -12.22 -16.59 -14.34
CA GLN A 277 -12.97 -15.42 -13.87
C GLN A 277 -13.69 -15.68 -12.54
N PHE A 278 -14.27 -16.87 -12.37
CA PHE A 278 -14.93 -17.24 -11.12
C PHE A 278 -13.97 -17.21 -9.92
N ILE A 279 -12.75 -17.74 -10.08
CA ILE A 279 -11.72 -17.67 -9.04
C ILE A 279 -11.23 -16.23 -8.84
N ASP A 280 -10.98 -15.48 -9.92
CA ASP A 280 -10.53 -14.09 -9.83
C ASP A 280 -11.49 -13.24 -8.98
N HIS A 281 -12.80 -13.38 -9.24
CA HIS A 281 -13.84 -12.66 -8.51
C HIS A 281 -14.04 -13.13 -7.05
N ASP A 282 -13.55 -14.31 -6.67
CA ASP A 282 -13.55 -14.78 -5.27
C ASP A 282 -12.31 -14.26 -4.50
N VAL A 283 -11.20 -14.02 -5.21
CA VAL A 283 -9.90 -13.70 -4.59
C VAL A 283 -9.63 -12.20 -4.53
N ALA A 284 -10.03 -11.42 -5.55
CA ALA A 284 -9.63 -10.02 -5.64
C ALA A 284 -10.69 -9.13 -6.29
N LEU A 285 -10.82 -7.92 -5.73
CA LEU A 285 -11.54 -6.82 -6.36
C LEU A 285 -10.86 -5.50 -5.99
N ALA A 286 -10.33 -4.79 -6.99
CA ALA A 286 -9.85 -3.42 -6.81
C ALA A 286 -11.00 -2.44 -7.11
N ALA A 287 -11.56 -1.83 -6.07
CA ALA A 287 -12.60 -0.82 -6.26
C ALA A 287 -12.01 0.41 -7.00
N PRO A 288 -12.69 0.96 -8.02
CA PRO A 288 -12.22 2.16 -8.69
C PRO A 288 -12.22 3.34 -7.71
N PRO A 289 -11.25 4.27 -7.81
CA PRO A 289 -11.23 5.44 -6.95
C PRO A 289 -12.47 6.29 -7.21
N ARG A 290 -13.35 6.41 -6.20
CA ARG A 290 -14.44 7.38 -6.19
C ARG A 290 -14.07 8.53 -5.28
N SER A 291 -13.16 9.39 -5.73
CA SER A 291 -12.87 10.60 -4.99
C SER A 291 -14.02 11.59 -5.13
N LYS A 292 -14.53 12.11 -4.01
CA LYS A 292 -15.45 13.26 -4.03
C LYS A 292 -14.72 14.58 -4.36
N TYR A 293 -13.40 14.55 -4.32
CA TYR A 293 -12.49 15.69 -4.47
C TYR A 293 -11.74 15.69 -5.82
N ILE A 294 -12.08 14.73 -6.69
CA ILE A 294 -11.84 14.83 -8.14
C ILE A 294 -13.10 15.37 -8.83
N PRO A 295 -13.45 16.67 -8.72
CA PRO A 295 -14.21 17.34 -9.75
C PRO A 295 -13.28 18.29 -10.51
N ALA A 296 -12.37 17.76 -11.37
CA ALA A 296 -11.71 18.56 -12.42
C ALA A 296 -10.87 17.73 -13.41
N MET A 297 -10.06 16.76 -12.98
CA MET A 297 -9.09 16.13 -13.90
C MET A 297 -9.70 15.20 -14.96
N LEU A 298 -10.91 14.67 -14.72
CA LEU A 298 -11.61 13.86 -15.74
C LEU A 298 -12.35 14.71 -16.78
N ASN A 299 -12.61 15.99 -16.52
CA ASN A 299 -13.31 16.86 -17.48
C ASN A 299 -12.38 17.46 -18.55
N GLU A 300 -11.06 17.49 -18.33
CA GLU A 300 -10.11 17.92 -19.37
C GLU A 300 -9.67 16.78 -20.31
N LEU A 301 -9.93 15.52 -19.95
CA LEU A 301 -9.56 14.36 -20.77
C LEU A 301 -10.72 13.72 -21.54
N MET A 302 -11.98 14.17 -21.37
CA MET A 302 -13.11 13.70 -22.17
C MET A 302 -14.21 14.76 -22.36
N PRO A 303 -14.28 15.44 -23.52
CA PRO A 303 -15.51 16.10 -23.94
C PRO A 303 -16.38 15.06 -24.64
N ILE A 304 -17.07 14.19 -23.88
CA ILE A 304 -18.16 13.41 -24.47
C ILE A 304 -19.42 14.24 -24.32
N SER A 305 -19.75 14.99 -25.37
CA SER A 305 -21.09 15.53 -25.53
C SER A 305 -22.05 14.35 -25.69
N TYR A 306 -22.82 14.05 -24.64
CA TYR A 306 -24.00 13.19 -24.78
C TYR A 306 -25.08 13.99 -25.53
N ASN A 307 -25.15 13.81 -26.85
CA ASN A 307 -26.38 14.06 -27.58
C ASN A 307 -27.22 12.79 -27.50
N ALA A 308 -28.12 12.74 -26.53
CA ALA A 308 -29.17 11.74 -26.46
C ALA A 308 -30.19 12.06 -27.56
N ASN A 309 -30.13 11.30 -28.66
CA ASN A 309 -31.24 11.08 -29.60
C ASN A 309 -30.87 9.89 -30.49
N LEU A 310 -31.38 8.71 -30.14
CA LEU A 310 -32.01 7.69 -31.00
C LEU A 310 -32.37 6.46 -30.16
#